data_AF-A0A931YDM1-F1
#
_entry.id   AF-A0A931YDM1-F1
#
_cell.length_a   1.000
_cell.length_b   1.000
_cell.length_c   1.000
_cell.angle_alpha   90.00
_cell.angle_beta   90.00
_cell.angle_gamma   90.00
#
_symmetry.space_group_name_H-M   'P 1'
#
loop_
_entity.id
_entity.type
_entity.pdbx_description
1 polymer ?
#
loop_
_entity_poly.entity_id
_entity_poly.type
_entity_poly.pdbx_seq_one_letter_code
_entity_poly.pdbx_strand_id
1 'polypeptide(L)'
;MSKITQIRAREILDSRGNPTLEVTAASEDVSASFSVPSGASIGSHEALEKRDGDKKRFRGLGVLGTVKTIDEIVSPALTGLDPANQKKIDAALLQLDGTANKTNLGGNTIIGVSIACAKLAARTQKKEVFEHLRSLADIKPSRSTPLLYMNLVNGGKHAQSQLAFQEYHVVPLTDDVETALDWGTKIQHELKEKIVESLGATSANYGDEGGFVPSAAEIKKPLELLLQILEEHKLSDKVKLALDVAASSFYNQGQYEFNGQNHSADEFLDFYGTLINSFPILSIEDPFYEEDFKRFAQLLLYKQVKVVGDDLTVTNPARLKEAITQKSIDTIIIKPNQIGTLTETLETMRLARANNIECIVSHRSGETSDDFIADLAFAFGAFGLKAGAPHGGERVVKYNRLLEITKIIS
;
A
#
# COMPACT_ATOMS: atom_id res chain seq x y z
N MET A 1 22.05 -8.23 25.73
CA MET A 1 21.01 -8.48 24.70
C MET A 1 19.67 -8.31 25.36
N SER A 2 18.87 -7.39 24.85
CA SER A 2 17.47 -7.21 25.26
C SER A 2 16.68 -8.48 24.94
N LYS A 3 15.66 -8.78 25.74
CA LYS A 3 14.80 -9.95 25.53
C LYS A 3 13.35 -9.51 25.56
N ILE A 4 12.53 -10.08 24.69
CA ILE A 4 11.08 -9.88 24.73
C ILE A 4 10.60 -10.38 26.09
N THR A 5 10.06 -9.47 26.91
CA THR A 5 9.47 -9.79 28.20
C THR A 5 7.98 -10.04 28.07
N GLN A 6 7.33 -9.37 27.12
CA GLN A 6 5.90 -9.48 26.90
C GLN A 6 5.50 -8.94 25.53
N ILE A 7 4.46 -9.55 24.97
CA ILE A 7 3.70 -9.03 23.84
C ILE A 7 2.23 -8.95 24.29
N ARG A 8 1.57 -7.84 23.99
CA ARG A 8 0.12 -7.66 24.22
C ARG A 8 -0.54 -7.06 23.01
N ALA A 9 -1.84 -7.28 22.87
CA ALA A 9 -2.63 -6.59 21.86
C ALA A 9 -3.85 -5.89 22.46
N ARG A 10 -4.39 -4.92 21.72
CA ARG A 10 -5.72 -4.37 21.97
C ARG A 10 -6.46 -4.15 20.66
N GLU A 11 -7.79 -4.19 20.74
CA GLU A 11 -8.66 -3.79 19.65
C GLU A 11 -8.74 -2.26 19.60
N ILE A 12 -8.45 -1.70 18.43
CA ILE A 12 -8.60 -0.26 18.10
C ILE A 12 -9.50 -0.13 16.86
N LEU A 13 -9.74 1.09 16.39
CA LEU A 13 -10.46 1.34 15.13
C LEU A 13 -9.49 1.82 14.05
N ASP A 14 -9.70 1.34 12.82
CA ASP A 14 -9.06 1.85 11.61
C ASP A 14 -9.77 3.13 11.09
N SER A 15 -9.26 3.69 10.00
CA SER A 15 -9.75 4.92 9.37
C SER A 15 -11.19 4.83 8.85
N ARG A 16 -11.72 3.62 8.69
CA ARG A 16 -13.10 3.35 8.27
C ARG A 16 -14.02 3.05 9.46
N GLY A 17 -13.49 3.12 10.68
CA GLY A 17 -14.22 2.80 11.91
C GLY A 17 -14.43 1.30 12.14
N ASN A 18 -13.71 0.43 11.43
CA ASN A 18 -13.73 -1.01 11.67
C ASN A 18 -12.70 -1.40 12.72
N PRO A 19 -12.95 -2.44 13.53
CA PRO A 19 -11.95 -2.94 14.46
C PRO A 19 -10.66 -3.35 13.76
N THR A 20 -9.52 -3.14 14.40
CA THR A 20 -8.22 -3.71 14.01
C THR A 20 -7.33 -3.89 15.25
N LEU A 21 -6.14 -4.43 15.08
CA LEU A 21 -5.19 -4.72 16.16
C LEU A 21 -4.17 -3.59 16.31
N GLU A 22 -3.89 -3.22 17.56
CA GLU A 22 -2.61 -2.63 17.93
C GLU A 22 -1.83 -3.63 18.80
N VAL A 23 -0.63 -4.00 18.35
CA VAL A 23 0.24 -4.93 19.05
C VAL A 23 1.40 -4.18 19.67
N THR A 24 1.69 -4.44 20.94
CA THR A 24 2.79 -3.84 21.69
C THR A 24 3.76 -4.93 22.15
N ALA A 25 5.02 -4.83 21.73
CA ALA A 25 6.11 -5.66 22.22
C ALA A 25 6.94 -4.88 23.27
N ALA A 26 7.37 -5.57 24.32
CA ALA A 26 8.14 -4.98 25.41
C ALA A 26 9.42 -5.79 25.73
N SER A 27 10.43 -5.07 26.20
CA SER A 27 11.66 -5.58 26.79
C SER A 27 12.05 -4.66 27.95
N GLU A 28 11.97 -5.15 29.19
CA GLU A 28 12.24 -4.35 30.40
C GLU A 28 11.38 -3.06 30.39
N ASP A 29 12.00 -1.88 30.48
CA ASP A 29 11.33 -0.58 30.50
C ASP A 29 11.09 0.01 29.09
N VAL A 30 11.42 -0.73 28.03
CA VAL A 30 11.26 -0.30 26.63
C VAL A 30 10.10 -1.05 26.00
N SER A 31 9.22 -0.34 25.32
CA SER A 31 8.16 -0.92 24.50
C SER A 31 8.03 -0.22 23.15
N ALA A 32 7.43 -0.91 22.18
CA ALA A 32 7.04 -0.34 20.90
C ALA A 32 5.75 -0.98 20.42
N SER A 33 4.96 -0.21 19.67
CA SER A 33 3.64 -0.62 19.19
C SER A 33 3.56 -0.52 17.67
N PHE A 34 2.73 -1.38 17.08
CA PHE A 34 2.35 -1.32 15.69
C PHE A 34 0.84 -1.53 15.54
N SER A 35 0.17 -0.61 14.85
CA SER A 35 -1.25 -0.71 14.51
C SER A 35 -1.41 -1.29 13.10
N VAL A 36 -2.15 -2.40 13.00
CA VAL A 36 -2.25 -3.19 11.78
C VAL A 36 -3.31 -2.58 10.83
N PRO A 37 -2.98 -2.24 9.58
CA PRO A 37 -3.96 -1.77 8.61
C PRO A 37 -4.80 -2.92 8.06
N SER A 38 -5.99 -2.59 7.55
CA SER A 38 -6.97 -3.52 6.97
C SER A 38 -7.26 -3.19 5.50
N GLY A 39 -7.51 -4.21 4.68
CA GLY A 39 -7.88 -4.06 3.27
C GLY A 39 -9.39 -3.94 3.01
N ALA A 40 -9.76 -3.50 1.80
CA ALA A 40 -11.12 -3.63 1.26
C ALA A 40 -11.22 -4.80 0.26
N SER A 41 -10.24 -4.89 -0.65
CA SER A 41 -10.01 -6.05 -1.50
C SER A 41 -9.19 -7.08 -0.74
N ILE A 42 -9.64 -8.34 -0.82
CA ILE A 42 -8.91 -9.51 -0.32
C ILE A 42 -8.56 -10.30 -1.57
N GLY A 43 -7.30 -10.20 -2.02
CA GLY A 43 -6.80 -11.06 -3.09
C GLY A 43 -6.89 -12.53 -2.68
N SER A 44 -7.17 -13.41 -3.63
CA SER A 44 -7.38 -14.85 -3.40
C SER A 44 -6.15 -15.56 -2.78
N HIS A 45 -4.98 -14.94 -2.89
CA HIS A 45 -3.68 -15.45 -2.46
C HIS A 45 -3.04 -14.68 -1.29
N GLU A 46 -3.77 -13.75 -0.67
CA GLU A 46 -3.28 -12.98 0.49
C GLU A 46 -3.24 -13.81 1.77
N ALA A 47 -2.38 -13.38 2.71
CA ALA A 47 -2.49 -13.75 4.12
C ALA A 47 -3.86 -13.32 4.65
N LEU A 48 -4.59 -14.26 5.27
CA LEU A 48 -5.97 -14.02 5.63
C LEU A 48 -6.10 -13.39 7.02
N GLU A 49 -6.76 -12.24 7.07
CA GLU A 49 -7.11 -11.59 8.32
C GLU A 49 -8.10 -12.43 9.14
N LYS A 50 -7.86 -12.56 10.44
CA LYS A 50 -8.78 -13.26 11.35
C LYS A 50 -9.72 -12.27 12.04
N ARG A 51 -11.02 -12.50 11.86
CA ARG A 51 -12.15 -11.74 12.43
C ARG A 51 -13.03 -12.63 13.31
N ASP A 52 -13.71 -12.05 14.29
CA ASP A 52 -14.53 -12.76 15.28
C ASP A 52 -15.83 -13.35 14.68
N GLY A 53 -16.38 -12.74 13.61
CA GLY A 53 -17.61 -13.22 12.97
C GLY A 53 -18.91 -12.97 13.74
N ASP A 54 -18.84 -12.39 14.95
CA ASP A 54 -20.04 -12.04 15.73
C ASP A 54 -20.79 -10.85 15.11
N LYS A 55 -21.87 -11.14 14.37
CA LYS A 55 -22.70 -10.12 13.70
C LYS A 55 -23.28 -9.06 14.66
N LYS A 56 -23.34 -9.33 15.97
CA LYS A 56 -23.83 -8.36 16.97
C LYS A 56 -22.79 -7.29 17.33
N ARG A 57 -21.50 -7.53 17.09
CA ARG A 57 -20.40 -6.59 17.33
C ARG A 57 -19.73 -6.21 16.03
N PHE A 58 -19.71 -4.92 15.71
CA PHE A 58 -19.02 -4.40 14.52
C PHE A 58 -19.34 -5.18 13.23
N ARG A 59 -20.58 -5.66 13.09
CA ARG A 59 -21.04 -6.46 11.93
C ARG A 59 -20.20 -7.71 11.66
N GLY A 60 -19.58 -8.30 12.68
CA GLY A 60 -18.71 -9.48 12.56
C GLY A 60 -17.23 -9.18 12.37
N LEU A 61 -16.84 -7.90 12.34
CA LEU A 61 -15.45 -7.47 12.10
C LEU A 61 -14.61 -7.32 13.37
N GLY A 62 -15.10 -7.74 14.54
CA GLY A 62 -14.31 -7.73 15.78
C GLY A 62 -13.02 -8.56 15.67
N VAL A 63 -12.05 -8.27 16.53
CA VAL A 63 -10.74 -8.95 16.59
C VAL A 63 -10.36 -9.37 18.02
N LEU A 64 -11.32 -9.51 18.94
CA LEU A 64 -11.04 -9.88 20.33
C LEU A 64 -10.51 -11.31 20.46
N GLY A 65 -10.96 -12.24 19.63
CA GLY A 65 -10.40 -13.59 19.59
C GLY A 65 -8.93 -13.57 19.18
N THR A 66 -8.57 -12.64 18.30
CA THR A 66 -7.19 -12.41 17.85
C THR A 66 -6.33 -11.78 18.94
N VAL A 67 -6.86 -10.80 19.68
CA VAL A 67 -6.21 -10.24 20.88
C VAL A 67 -5.89 -11.33 21.90
N LYS A 68 -6.88 -12.18 22.22
CA LYS A 68 -6.69 -13.31 23.13
C LYS A 68 -5.63 -14.29 22.64
N THR A 69 -5.61 -14.58 21.34
CA THR A 69 -4.60 -15.44 20.71
C THR A 69 -3.19 -14.87 20.91
N ILE A 70 -3.01 -13.54 20.78
CA ILE A 70 -1.72 -12.91 21.02
C ILE A 70 -1.29 -13.07 22.48
N ASP A 71 -2.18 -12.75 23.42
CA ASP A 71 -1.85 -12.73 24.84
C ASP A 71 -1.58 -14.13 25.40
N GLU A 72 -2.37 -15.14 25.00
CA GLU A 72 -2.32 -16.50 25.60
C GLU A 72 -1.42 -17.48 24.85
N ILE A 73 -1.17 -17.27 23.55
CA ILE A 73 -0.47 -18.24 22.69
C ILE A 73 0.82 -17.65 22.13
N VAL A 74 0.75 -16.49 21.47
CA VAL A 74 1.92 -15.90 20.80
C VAL A 74 2.93 -15.32 21.79
N SER A 75 2.44 -14.58 22.80
CA SER A 75 3.28 -13.91 23.79
C SER A 75 4.15 -14.90 24.58
N PRO A 76 3.61 -16.02 25.13
CA PRO A 76 4.45 -17.04 25.77
C PRO A 76 5.46 -17.68 24.82
N ALA A 77 5.10 -17.91 23.55
CA ALA A 77 5.97 -18.56 22.58
C ALA A 77 7.21 -17.73 22.17
N LEU A 78 7.08 -16.39 22.20
CA LEU A 78 8.16 -15.47 21.82
C LEU A 78 8.92 -14.86 23.02
N THR A 79 8.41 -15.03 24.23
CA THR A 79 9.07 -14.53 25.44
C THR A 79 10.48 -15.10 25.59
N GLY A 80 11.45 -14.24 25.88
CA GLY A 80 12.86 -14.60 26.04
C GLY A 80 13.67 -14.58 24.74
N LEU A 81 13.04 -14.41 23.57
CA LEU A 81 13.75 -14.19 22.30
C LEU A 81 14.34 -12.76 22.26
N ASP A 82 15.42 -12.61 21.49
CA ASP A 82 16.01 -11.29 21.22
C ASP A 82 15.17 -10.58 20.15
N PRO A 83 14.60 -9.39 20.42
CA PRO A 83 13.81 -8.65 19.43
C PRO A 83 14.60 -8.30 18.16
N ALA A 84 15.94 -8.22 18.24
CA ALA A 84 16.79 -7.94 17.07
C ALA A 84 16.89 -9.12 16.09
N ASN A 85 16.48 -10.33 16.49
CA ASN A 85 16.51 -11.51 15.62
C ASN A 85 15.18 -11.68 14.88
N GLN A 86 14.90 -10.75 13.96
CA GLN A 86 13.64 -10.71 13.20
C GLN A 86 13.31 -12.05 12.53
N LYS A 87 14.29 -12.69 11.88
CA LYS A 87 14.11 -13.98 11.21
C LYS A 87 13.65 -15.08 12.16
N LYS A 88 14.20 -15.13 13.39
CA LYS A 88 13.81 -16.13 14.39
C LYS A 88 12.39 -15.88 14.91
N ILE A 89 12.02 -14.62 15.09
CA ILE A 89 10.66 -14.24 15.53
C ILE A 89 9.64 -14.61 14.46
N ASP A 90 9.88 -14.19 13.21
CA ASP A 90 8.98 -14.49 12.09
C ASP A 90 8.89 -16.00 11.83
N ALA A 91 10.00 -16.73 11.90
CA ALA A 91 9.98 -18.20 11.79
C ALA A 91 9.16 -18.87 12.90
N ALA A 92 9.25 -18.38 14.14
CA ALA A 92 8.46 -18.90 15.25
C ALA A 92 6.97 -18.62 15.06
N LEU A 93 6.59 -17.43 14.56
CA LEU A 93 5.20 -17.09 14.23
C LEU A 93 4.64 -17.99 13.13
N LEU A 94 5.40 -18.19 12.05
CA LEU A 94 5.02 -19.07 10.94
C LEU A 94 4.89 -20.53 11.38
N GLN A 95 5.80 -21.01 12.23
CA GLN A 95 5.75 -22.36 12.78
C GLN A 95 4.52 -22.55 13.69
N LEU A 96 4.22 -21.55 14.52
CA LEU A 96 3.07 -21.56 15.43
C LEU A 96 1.73 -21.52 14.69
N ASP A 97 1.67 -20.82 13.55
CA ASP A 97 0.51 -20.82 12.67
C ASP A 97 0.38 -22.15 11.89
N GLY A 98 1.44 -22.59 11.22
CA GLY A 98 1.47 -23.87 10.51
C GLY A 98 0.65 -23.93 9.21
N THR A 99 0.15 -22.81 8.69
CA THR A 99 -0.63 -22.75 7.43
C THR A 99 0.03 -21.84 6.40
N ALA A 100 -0.19 -22.11 5.11
CA ALA A 100 0.38 -21.30 4.03
C ALA A 100 -0.14 -19.86 4.04
N ASN A 101 -1.45 -19.68 4.30
CA ASN A 101 -2.12 -18.37 4.23
C ASN A 101 -2.40 -17.77 5.61
N LYS A 102 -1.68 -18.22 6.65
CA LYS A 102 -1.68 -17.63 7.99
C LYS A 102 -3.06 -17.65 8.67
N THR A 103 -3.86 -18.68 8.42
CA THR A 103 -5.28 -18.76 8.83
C THR A 103 -5.48 -19.17 10.28
N ASN A 104 -4.51 -19.86 10.90
CA ASN A 104 -4.67 -20.35 12.27
C ASN A 104 -4.52 -19.20 13.29
N LEU A 105 -3.47 -18.39 13.16
CA LEU A 105 -3.24 -17.20 13.97
C LEU A 105 -3.90 -15.94 13.39
N GLY A 106 -4.04 -15.86 12.06
CA GLY A 106 -4.49 -14.66 11.34
C GLY A 106 -3.31 -13.84 10.83
N GLY A 107 -3.36 -13.41 9.56
CA GLY A 107 -2.35 -12.55 8.96
C GLY A 107 -2.14 -11.24 9.73
N ASN A 108 -3.22 -10.68 10.29
CA ASN A 108 -3.18 -9.50 11.16
C ASN A 108 -2.40 -9.74 12.48
N THR A 109 -2.53 -10.92 13.09
CA THR A 109 -1.70 -11.30 14.26
C THR A 109 -0.22 -11.31 13.89
N ILE A 110 0.10 -12.03 12.82
CA ILE A 110 1.49 -12.32 12.48
C ILE A 110 2.21 -11.03 12.10
N ILE A 111 1.63 -10.20 11.22
CA ILE A 111 2.27 -8.94 10.81
C ILE A 111 2.33 -7.94 11.97
N GLY A 112 1.28 -7.93 12.80
CA GLY A 112 1.17 -7.14 14.02
C GLY A 112 2.36 -7.34 14.95
N VAL A 113 2.60 -8.60 15.30
CA VAL A 113 3.70 -9.00 16.19
C VAL A 113 5.06 -8.80 15.52
N SER A 114 5.18 -9.20 14.25
CA SER A 114 6.41 -9.09 13.46
C SER A 114 6.97 -7.66 13.46
N ILE A 115 6.13 -6.67 13.14
CA ILE A 115 6.56 -5.26 13.06
C ILE A 115 6.71 -4.64 14.46
N ALA A 116 5.86 -4.97 15.43
CA ALA A 116 6.03 -4.49 16.80
C ALA A 116 7.39 -4.92 17.40
N CYS A 117 7.84 -6.14 17.12
CA CYS A 117 9.17 -6.62 17.49
C CYS A 117 10.29 -5.86 16.78
N ALA A 118 10.15 -5.55 15.47
CA ALA A 118 11.13 -4.75 14.74
C ALA A 118 11.26 -3.32 15.32
N LYS A 119 10.14 -2.68 15.65
CA LYS A 119 10.13 -1.36 16.30
C LYS A 119 10.74 -1.43 17.71
N LEU A 120 10.49 -2.50 18.46
CA LEU A 120 11.12 -2.74 19.77
C LEU A 120 12.63 -2.92 19.63
N ALA A 121 13.09 -3.64 18.63
CA ALA A 121 14.52 -3.82 18.34
C ALA A 121 15.20 -2.49 18.03
N ALA A 122 14.58 -1.63 17.22
CA ALA A 122 15.09 -0.28 16.96
C ALA A 122 15.24 0.53 18.26
N ARG A 123 14.20 0.56 19.09
CA ARG A 123 14.21 1.30 20.37
C ARG A 123 15.24 0.76 21.37
N THR A 124 15.36 -0.56 21.53
CA THR A 124 16.35 -1.17 22.42
C THR A 124 17.80 -0.92 21.96
N GLN A 125 17.99 -0.75 20.65
CA GLN A 125 19.28 -0.37 20.05
C GLN A 125 19.53 1.15 20.03
N LYS A 126 18.57 1.96 20.49
CA LYS A 126 18.58 3.43 20.40
C LYS A 126 18.82 3.93 18.97
N LYS A 127 18.15 3.28 18.01
CA LYS A 127 18.18 3.62 16.59
C LYS A 127 16.79 4.04 16.12
N GLU A 128 16.76 4.79 15.04
CA GLU A 128 15.53 5.01 14.28
C GLU A 128 15.04 3.70 13.65
N VAL A 129 13.74 3.61 13.39
CA VAL A 129 13.14 2.40 12.82
C VAL A 129 13.75 2.11 11.44
N PHE A 130 13.85 3.10 10.55
CA PHE A 130 14.48 2.90 9.24
C PHE A 130 15.95 2.44 9.30
N GLU A 131 16.72 2.86 10.32
CA GLU A 131 18.10 2.42 10.51
C GLU A 131 18.18 0.95 10.93
N HIS A 132 17.28 0.54 11.82
CA HIS A 132 17.16 -0.86 12.19
C HIS A 132 16.76 -1.71 10.99
N LEU A 133 15.74 -1.28 10.22
CA LEU A 133 15.28 -1.98 9.03
C LEU A 133 16.41 -2.21 8.03
N ARG A 134 17.25 -1.19 7.74
CA ARG A 134 18.43 -1.33 6.87
C ARG A 134 19.39 -2.44 7.28
N SER A 135 19.45 -2.79 8.57
CA SER A 135 20.30 -3.88 9.05
C SER A 135 19.72 -5.28 8.84
N LEU A 136 18.43 -5.39 8.50
CA LEU A 136 17.72 -6.67 8.38
C LEU A 136 17.91 -7.35 7.02
N ALA A 137 18.15 -6.57 5.96
CA ALA A 137 18.32 -7.09 4.61
C ALA A 137 19.22 -6.20 3.75
N ASP A 138 19.97 -6.82 2.86
CA ASP A 138 20.69 -6.11 1.79
C ASP A 138 19.78 -6.05 0.54
N ILE A 139 19.25 -4.87 0.27
CA ILE A 139 18.34 -4.60 -0.85
C ILE A 139 18.88 -3.38 -1.60
N LYS A 140 19.18 -3.56 -2.89
CA LYS A 140 19.68 -2.47 -3.75
C LYS A 140 18.67 -1.32 -3.77
N PRO A 141 19.01 -0.12 -3.29
CA PRO A 141 18.08 1.01 -3.29
C PRO A 141 17.78 1.47 -4.72
N SER A 142 16.58 1.99 -4.95
CA SER A 142 16.21 2.68 -6.19
C SER A 142 16.38 4.18 -6.12
N ARG A 143 16.06 4.76 -4.96
CA ARG A 143 16.06 6.21 -4.73
C ARG A 143 16.59 6.51 -3.33
N SER A 144 17.03 7.75 -3.13
CA SER A 144 17.33 8.29 -1.80
C SER A 144 16.05 8.51 -0.99
N THR A 145 15.04 9.07 -1.65
CA THR A 145 13.69 9.33 -1.12
C THR A 145 12.66 8.72 -2.08
N PRO A 146 11.63 8.01 -1.60
CA PRO A 146 10.59 7.50 -2.47
C PRO A 146 9.80 8.63 -3.13
N LEU A 147 9.40 8.46 -4.40
CA LEU A 147 8.41 9.34 -5.03
C LEU A 147 7.06 9.21 -4.30
N LEU A 148 6.38 10.33 -4.07
CA LEU A 148 5.08 10.30 -3.39
C LEU A 148 3.96 10.08 -4.41
N TYR A 149 3.25 8.96 -4.27
CA TYR A 149 2.06 8.63 -5.04
C TYR A 149 0.84 9.11 -4.27
N MET A 150 0.34 10.29 -4.62
CA MET A 150 -0.77 10.93 -3.91
C MET A 150 -2.08 10.69 -4.64
N ASN A 151 -2.94 9.85 -4.07
CA ASN A 151 -4.25 9.52 -4.63
C ASN A 151 -5.20 10.72 -4.49
N LEU A 152 -5.47 11.46 -5.57
CA LEU A 152 -6.29 12.66 -5.52
C LEU A 152 -7.73 12.45 -6.01
N VAL A 153 -8.00 11.36 -6.74
CA VAL A 153 -9.34 11.01 -7.21
C VAL A 153 -9.59 9.52 -6.99
N ASN A 154 -10.70 9.20 -6.35
CA ASN A 154 -11.15 7.85 -6.09
C ASN A 154 -12.30 7.48 -7.03
N GLY A 155 -12.24 6.25 -7.53
CA GLY A 155 -13.31 5.56 -8.24
C GLY A 155 -13.42 4.10 -7.79
N GLY A 156 -13.99 3.25 -8.64
CA GLY A 156 -14.10 1.81 -8.39
C GLY A 156 -14.75 1.48 -7.04
N LYS A 157 -14.22 0.47 -6.35
CA LYS A 157 -14.74 0.01 -5.05
C LYS A 157 -14.40 0.92 -3.87
N HIS A 158 -13.48 1.87 -4.04
CA HIS A 158 -13.05 2.81 -2.99
C HIS A 158 -14.05 3.95 -2.77
N ALA A 159 -15.08 4.05 -3.60
CA ALA A 159 -16.14 5.03 -3.46
C ALA A 159 -17.46 4.56 -4.09
N GLN A 160 -18.59 5.20 -3.73
CA GLN A 160 -19.82 5.09 -4.53
C GLN A 160 -19.69 5.94 -5.80
N SER A 161 -18.78 5.55 -6.70
CA SER A 161 -18.41 6.30 -7.90
C SER A 161 -18.94 5.63 -9.17
N GLN A 162 -19.09 6.42 -10.23
CA GLN A 162 -19.32 5.92 -11.59
C GLN A 162 -18.01 5.70 -12.37
N LEU A 163 -16.87 6.17 -11.84
CA LEU A 163 -15.56 5.94 -12.43
C LEU A 163 -15.17 4.47 -12.25
N ALA A 164 -14.81 3.80 -13.35
CA ALA A 164 -14.36 2.42 -13.29
C ALA A 164 -12.97 2.25 -12.65
N PHE A 165 -12.03 3.14 -12.96
CA PHE A 165 -10.67 3.06 -12.39
C PHE A 165 -10.69 3.49 -10.93
N GLN A 166 -9.92 2.77 -10.11
CA GLN A 166 -9.97 2.91 -8.66
C GLN A 166 -9.30 4.20 -8.17
N GLU A 167 -8.15 4.59 -8.75
CA GLU A 167 -7.36 5.70 -8.23
C GLU A 167 -6.61 6.48 -9.31
N TYR A 168 -6.57 7.80 -9.14
CA TYR A 168 -5.80 8.71 -9.98
C TYR A 168 -4.84 9.50 -9.10
N HIS A 169 -3.56 9.30 -9.36
CA HIS A 169 -2.49 9.86 -8.56
C HIS A 169 -1.80 11.00 -9.27
N VAL A 170 -1.27 11.93 -8.47
CA VAL A 170 -0.18 12.81 -8.88
C VAL A 170 1.11 12.33 -8.26
N VAL A 171 2.20 12.40 -9.03
CA VAL A 171 3.53 11.95 -8.63
C VAL A 171 4.55 13.06 -8.90
N PRO A 172 4.86 13.90 -7.90
CA PRO A 172 5.93 14.88 -7.97
C PRO A 172 7.30 14.22 -8.21
N LEU A 173 8.00 14.59 -9.28
CA LEU A 173 9.31 14.06 -9.67
C LEU A 173 10.45 14.80 -8.95
N THR A 174 10.48 14.71 -7.62
CA THR A 174 11.52 15.31 -6.78
C THR A 174 11.88 14.39 -5.61
N ASP A 175 13.14 14.45 -5.16
CA ASP A 175 13.59 13.76 -3.94
C ASP A 175 13.36 14.59 -2.67
N ASP A 176 12.99 15.86 -2.83
CA ASP A 176 12.67 16.76 -1.73
C ASP A 176 11.20 16.58 -1.30
N VAL A 177 11.01 16.01 -0.11
CA VAL A 177 9.68 15.64 0.42
C VAL A 177 8.80 16.88 0.61
N GLU A 178 9.38 18.00 1.06
CA GLU A 178 8.64 19.24 1.28
C GLU A 178 8.09 19.80 -0.05
N THR A 179 8.92 19.86 -1.08
CA THR A 179 8.53 20.26 -2.44
C THR A 179 7.48 19.31 -3.02
N ALA A 180 7.63 17.99 -2.82
CA ALA A 180 6.63 17.04 -3.29
C ALA A 180 5.26 17.26 -2.64
N LEU A 181 5.24 17.50 -1.32
CA LEU A 181 4.02 17.78 -0.56
C LEU A 181 3.39 19.13 -0.92
N ASP A 182 4.20 20.16 -1.13
CA ASP A 182 3.74 21.47 -1.58
C ASP A 182 3.00 21.36 -2.92
N TRP A 183 3.64 20.74 -3.93
CA TRP A 183 3.02 20.56 -5.25
C TRP A 183 1.75 19.70 -5.17
N GLY A 184 1.80 18.57 -4.47
CA GLY A 184 0.66 17.67 -4.34
C GLY A 184 -0.55 18.30 -3.64
N THR A 185 -0.32 19.01 -2.54
CA THR A 185 -1.38 19.69 -1.77
C THR A 185 -1.99 20.83 -2.57
N LYS A 186 -1.15 21.60 -3.28
CA LYS A 186 -1.63 22.66 -4.18
C LYS A 186 -2.55 22.10 -5.28
N ILE A 187 -2.12 21.04 -5.96
CA ILE A 187 -2.93 20.40 -7.00
C ILE A 187 -4.23 19.87 -6.41
N GLN A 188 -4.23 19.30 -5.21
CA GLN A 188 -5.44 18.82 -4.55
C GLN A 188 -6.45 19.97 -4.29
N HIS A 189 -5.98 21.12 -3.80
CA HIS A 189 -6.86 22.26 -3.54
C HIS A 189 -7.51 22.79 -4.83
N GLU A 190 -6.72 22.97 -5.89
CA GLU A 190 -7.23 23.46 -7.19
C GLU A 190 -8.13 22.41 -7.88
N LEU A 191 -7.84 21.12 -7.71
CA LEU A 191 -8.70 20.05 -8.20
C LEU A 191 -10.09 20.09 -7.57
N LYS A 192 -10.18 20.40 -6.28
CA LYS A 192 -11.47 20.59 -5.60
C LYS A 192 -12.30 21.67 -6.28
N GLU A 193 -11.69 22.82 -6.57
CA GLU A 193 -12.34 23.95 -7.23
C GLU A 193 -12.83 23.55 -8.62
N LYS A 194 -11.95 22.95 -9.44
CA LYS A 194 -12.32 22.49 -10.78
C LYS A 194 -13.42 21.42 -10.79
N ILE A 195 -13.44 20.51 -9.82
CA ILE A 195 -14.52 19.52 -9.66
C ILE A 195 -15.84 20.22 -9.35
N VAL A 196 -15.84 21.18 -8.41
CA VAL A 196 -17.05 21.92 -8.03
C VAL A 196 -17.59 22.74 -9.20
N GLU A 197 -16.71 23.40 -9.95
CA GLU A 197 -17.07 24.19 -11.14
C GLU A 197 -17.61 23.32 -12.29
N SER A 198 -16.95 22.19 -12.55
CA SER A 198 -17.28 21.34 -13.70
C SER A 198 -18.43 20.36 -13.44
N LEU A 199 -18.58 19.89 -12.21
CA LEU A 199 -19.44 18.75 -11.85
C LEU A 199 -20.43 19.08 -10.71
N GLY A 200 -20.44 20.31 -10.21
CA GLY A 200 -21.34 20.79 -9.17
C GLY A 200 -20.82 20.62 -7.74
N ALA A 201 -21.37 21.42 -6.82
CA ALA A 201 -20.90 21.57 -5.44
C ALA A 201 -20.92 20.28 -4.60
N THR A 202 -21.75 19.30 -4.94
CA THR A 202 -21.86 18.02 -4.21
C THR A 202 -20.85 16.96 -4.67
N SER A 203 -20.04 17.26 -5.68
CA SER A 203 -19.15 16.30 -6.35
C SER A 203 -17.73 16.25 -5.78
N ALA A 204 -17.43 17.00 -4.71
CA ALA A 204 -16.10 17.08 -4.10
C ALA A 204 -16.03 16.41 -2.71
N ASN A 205 -16.76 15.31 -2.51
CA ASN A 205 -16.65 14.50 -1.31
C ASN A 205 -15.35 13.69 -1.32
N TYR A 206 -14.78 13.45 -0.14
CA TYR A 206 -13.61 12.59 0.01
C TYR A 206 -14.00 11.11 0.03
N GLY A 207 -13.20 10.26 -0.61
CA GLY A 207 -13.26 8.80 -0.48
C GLY A 207 -12.44 8.29 0.70
N ASP A 208 -12.35 6.97 0.84
CA ASP A 208 -11.66 6.29 1.95
C ASP A 208 -10.18 6.70 2.11
N GLU A 209 -9.54 7.17 1.03
CA GLU A 209 -8.11 7.49 0.97
C GLU A 209 -7.82 8.99 0.84
N GLY A 210 -8.83 9.83 1.06
CA GLY A 210 -8.70 11.29 1.08
C GLY A 210 -8.67 11.97 -0.29
N GLY A 211 -8.79 11.23 -1.39
CA GLY A 211 -9.01 11.79 -2.73
C GLY A 211 -10.50 12.11 -2.96
N PHE A 212 -10.80 12.90 -4.00
CA PHE A 212 -12.17 13.28 -4.34
C PHE A 212 -12.92 12.18 -5.07
N VAL A 213 -14.25 12.13 -4.91
CA VAL A 213 -15.15 11.24 -5.63
C VAL A 213 -16.03 12.06 -6.58
N PRO A 214 -15.53 12.46 -7.76
CA PRO A 214 -16.29 13.23 -8.72
C PRO A 214 -17.45 12.40 -9.29
N SER A 215 -18.60 13.04 -9.51
CA SER A 215 -19.73 12.46 -10.22
C SER A 215 -19.46 12.41 -11.73
N ALA A 216 -18.46 11.64 -12.14
CA ALA A 216 -18.08 11.42 -13.54
C ALA A 216 -18.04 9.91 -13.83
N ALA A 217 -18.52 9.52 -15.02
CA ALA A 217 -18.35 8.16 -15.53
C ALA A 217 -17.12 8.06 -16.45
N GLU A 218 -16.76 9.16 -17.12
CA GLU A 218 -15.67 9.16 -18.09
C GLU A 218 -14.29 9.07 -17.42
N ILE A 219 -13.57 7.97 -17.69
CA ILE A 219 -12.22 7.67 -17.17
C ILE A 219 -11.21 8.80 -17.47
N LYS A 220 -11.34 9.46 -18.62
CA LYS A 220 -10.42 10.54 -19.01
C LYS A 220 -10.67 11.84 -18.25
N LYS A 221 -11.88 12.06 -17.74
CA LYS A 221 -12.27 13.35 -17.17
C LYS A 221 -11.39 13.77 -15.97
N PRO A 222 -11.09 12.90 -14.99
CA PRO A 222 -10.14 13.23 -13.93
C PRO A 222 -8.73 13.58 -14.45
N LEU A 223 -8.25 12.85 -15.46
CA LEU A 223 -6.93 13.08 -16.07
C LEU A 223 -6.87 14.43 -16.79
N GLU A 224 -7.94 14.84 -17.47
CA GLU A 224 -8.05 16.15 -18.12
C GLU A 224 -8.00 17.29 -17.11
N LEU A 225 -8.75 17.18 -16.00
CA LEU A 225 -8.74 18.19 -14.94
C LEU A 225 -7.35 18.31 -14.31
N LEU A 226 -6.70 17.19 -14.01
CA LEU A 226 -5.34 17.17 -13.48
C LEU A 226 -4.35 17.79 -14.48
N LEU A 227 -4.42 17.43 -15.76
CA LEU A 227 -3.55 17.98 -16.80
C LEU A 227 -3.69 19.50 -16.91
N GLN A 228 -4.92 20.03 -16.87
CA GLN A 228 -5.15 21.48 -16.87
C GLN A 228 -4.48 22.17 -15.68
N ILE A 229 -4.58 21.61 -14.48
CA ILE A 229 -3.91 22.15 -13.28
C ILE A 229 -2.39 22.14 -13.47
N LEU A 230 -1.83 21.02 -13.97
CA LEU A 230 -0.39 20.93 -14.22
C LEU A 230 0.09 21.99 -15.21
N GLU A 231 -0.68 22.28 -16.26
CA GLU A 231 -0.36 23.31 -17.25
C GLU A 231 -0.44 24.72 -16.67
N GLU A 232 -1.53 25.05 -15.96
CA GLU A 232 -1.76 26.34 -15.30
C GLU A 232 -0.63 26.69 -14.31
N HIS A 233 -0.09 25.68 -13.62
CA HIS A 233 0.98 25.86 -12.65
C HIS A 233 2.39 25.56 -13.18
N LYS A 234 2.55 25.29 -14.47
CA LYS A 234 3.84 24.97 -15.10
C LYS A 234 4.55 23.80 -14.40
N LEU A 235 3.77 22.79 -14.04
CA LEU A 235 4.20 21.56 -13.37
C LEU A 235 4.26 20.35 -14.32
N SER A 236 3.90 20.48 -15.60
CA SER A 236 3.81 19.37 -16.56
C SER A 236 5.11 18.54 -16.74
N ASP A 237 6.28 19.16 -16.56
CA ASP A 237 7.58 18.47 -16.60
C ASP A 237 8.05 17.95 -15.22
N LYS A 238 7.36 18.38 -14.15
CA LYS A 238 7.75 18.16 -12.75
C LYS A 238 6.85 17.17 -12.02
N VAL A 239 5.65 16.94 -12.53
CA VAL A 239 4.64 16.05 -11.95
C VAL A 239 4.13 15.13 -13.05
N LYS A 240 4.06 13.84 -12.76
CA LYS A 240 3.42 12.84 -13.61
C LYS A 240 2.13 12.35 -12.99
N LEU A 241 1.30 11.69 -13.79
CA LEU A 241 0.08 11.03 -13.33
C LEU A 241 0.34 9.53 -13.18
N ALA A 242 -0.35 8.87 -12.26
CA ALA A 242 -0.34 7.42 -12.16
C ALA A 242 -1.76 6.90 -11.90
N LEU A 243 -2.04 5.69 -12.37
CA LEU A 243 -3.36 5.08 -12.28
C LEU A 243 -3.27 3.79 -11.49
N ASP A 244 -4.22 3.56 -10.59
CA ASP A 244 -4.59 2.22 -10.14
C ASP A 244 -5.95 1.90 -10.74
N VAL A 245 -5.95 0.91 -11.62
CA VAL A 245 -7.14 0.51 -12.35
C VAL A 245 -7.96 -0.47 -11.52
N ALA A 246 -7.32 -1.35 -10.77
CA ALA A 246 -7.94 -2.51 -10.10
C ALA A 246 -8.90 -3.27 -11.04
N ALA A 247 -8.43 -3.65 -12.24
CA ALA A 247 -9.28 -4.15 -13.33
C ALA A 247 -10.06 -5.43 -12.97
N SER A 248 -9.54 -6.24 -12.05
CA SER A 248 -10.24 -7.41 -11.50
C SER A 248 -11.61 -7.06 -10.91
N SER A 249 -11.81 -5.82 -10.44
CA SER A 249 -13.06 -5.38 -9.82
C SER A 249 -14.24 -5.25 -10.78
N PHE A 250 -13.97 -5.10 -12.08
CA PHE A 250 -14.96 -4.97 -13.15
C PHE A 250 -14.70 -5.96 -14.32
N TYR A 251 -13.90 -7.00 -14.05
CA TYR A 251 -13.70 -8.11 -14.98
C TYR A 251 -14.80 -9.16 -14.82
N ASN A 252 -15.39 -9.59 -15.93
CA ASN A 252 -16.40 -10.64 -15.98
C ASN A 252 -16.22 -11.52 -17.23
N GLN A 253 -15.94 -12.81 -17.02
CA GLN A 253 -15.93 -13.85 -18.07
C GLN A 253 -15.13 -13.47 -19.35
N GLY A 254 -13.95 -12.89 -19.20
CA GLY A 254 -13.07 -12.53 -20.33
C GLY A 254 -13.30 -11.12 -20.89
N GLN A 255 -14.19 -10.34 -20.29
CA GLN A 255 -14.52 -8.97 -20.67
C GLN A 255 -14.34 -8.03 -19.47
N TYR A 256 -14.17 -6.74 -19.74
CA TYR A 256 -14.11 -5.65 -18.76
C TYR A 256 -15.35 -4.78 -18.90
N GLU A 257 -16.15 -4.66 -17.84
CA GLU A 257 -17.44 -3.98 -17.84
C GLU A 257 -17.31 -2.57 -17.26
N PHE A 258 -17.34 -1.54 -18.10
CA PHE A 258 -17.37 -0.15 -17.63
C PHE A 258 -18.15 0.76 -18.58
N ASN A 259 -18.67 1.88 -18.08
CA ASN A 259 -19.51 2.80 -18.85
C ASN A 259 -20.72 2.14 -19.55
N GLY A 260 -21.24 1.05 -18.97
CA GLY A 260 -22.34 0.27 -19.54
C GLY A 260 -21.98 -0.51 -20.81
N GLN A 261 -20.68 -0.70 -21.07
CA GLN A 261 -20.16 -1.43 -22.22
C GLN A 261 -19.22 -2.55 -21.76
N ASN A 262 -19.14 -3.60 -22.57
CA ASN A 262 -18.19 -4.69 -22.39
C ASN A 262 -17.03 -4.47 -23.35
N HIS A 263 -15.82 -4.48 -22.81
CA HIS A 263 -14.60 -4.32 -23.57
C HIS A 263 -13.77 -5.60 -23.48
N SER A 264 -13.31 -6.08 -24.61
CA SER A 264 -12.33 -7.15 -24.67
C SER A 264 -10.98 -6.68 -24.10
N ALA A 265 -10.13 -7.63 -23.71
CA ALA A 265 -8.78 -7.30 -23.27
C ALA A 265 -7.94 -6.58 -24.35
N ASP A 266 -8.19 -6.86 -25.63
CA ASP A 266 -7.51 -6.18 -26.75
C ASP A 266 -7.95 -4.72 -26.87
N GLU A 267 -9.26 -4.45 -26.83
CA GLU A 267 -9.79 -3.08 -26.84
C GLU A 267 -9.32 -2.29 -25.62
N PHE A 268 -9.20 -2.94 -24.46
CA PHE A 268 -8.73 -2.28 -23.25
C PHE A 268 -7.22 -1.99 -23.28
N LEU A 269 -6.42 -2.87 -23.89
CA LEU A 269 -5.01 -2.60 -24.18
C LEU A 269 -4.83 -1.39 -25.12
N ASP A 270 -5.62 -1.32 -26.20
CA ASP A 270 -5.61 -0.18 -27.12
C ASP A 270 -6.04 1.13 -26.43
N PHE A 271 -6.99 1.04 -25.51
CA PHE A 271 -7.39 2.16 -24.68
C PHE A 271 -6.25 2.67 -23.81
N TYR A 272 -5.46 1.80 -23.17
CA TYR A 272 -4.24 2.22 -22.47
C TYR A 272 -3.22 2.89 -23.38
N GLY A 273 -3.01 2.37 -24.59
CA GLY A 273 -2.15 3.03 -25.58
C GLY A 273 -2.59 4.47 -25.87
N THR A 274 -3.91 4.70 -25.93
CA THR A 274 -4.46 6.06 -26.10
C THR A 274 -4.20 6.95 -24.88
N LEU A 275 -4.37 6.43 -23.66
CA LEU A 275 -4.11 7.18 -22.44
C LEU A 275 -2.64 7.58 -22.31
N ILE A 276 -1.73 6.64 -22.54
CA ILE A 276 -0.27 6.85 -22.47
C ILE A 276 0.18 7.94 -23.45
N ASN A 277 -0.43 8.01 -24.64
CA ASN A 277 -0.10 9.02 -25.64
C ASN A 277 -0.73 10.40 -25.35
N SER A 278 -1.81 10.44 -24.57
CA SER A 278 -2.58 11.66 -24.33
C SER A 278 -2.24 12.35 -23.01
N PHE A 279 -1.70 11.61 -22.03
CA PHE A 279 -1.44 12.10 -20.68
C PHE A 279 -0.03 11.73 -20.23
N PRO A 280 0.58 12.52 -19.32
CA PRO A 280 1.92 12.24 -18.79
C PRO A 280 1.87 11.11 -17.74
N ILE A 281 1.47 9.90 -18.14
CA ILE A 281 1.33 8.73 -17.26
C ILE A 281 2.72 8.14 -16.94
N LEU A 282 3.05 8.05 -15.65
CA LEU A 282 4.26 7.39 -15.13
C LEU A 282 4.06 5.89 -14.95
N SER A 283 2.90 5.48 -14.43
CA SER A 283 2.63 4.07 -14.13
C SER A 283 1.14 3.74 -14.18
N ILE A 284 0.86 2.47 -14.50
CA ILE A 284 -0.47 1.87 -14.45
C ILE A 284 -0.39 0.60 -13.59
N GLU A 285 -1.15 0.61 -12.50
CA GLU A 285 -1.31 -0.49 -11.54
C GLU A 285 -2.57 -1.30 -11.86
N ASP A 286 -2.40 -2.62 -11.80
CA ASP A 286 -3.41 -3.64 -12.11
C ASP A 286 -4.28 -3.36 -13.36
N PRO A 287 -3.65 -3.18 -14.53
CA PRO A 287 -4.35 -2.92 -15.79
C PRO A 287 -5.29 -4.03 -16.26
N PHE A 288 -5.10 -5.27 -15.79
CA PHE A 288 -5.87 -6.43 -16.22
C PHE A 288 -6.23 -7.31 -15.02
N TYR A 289 -7.05 -8.32 -15.27
CA TYR A 289 -7.40 -9.35 -14.29
C TYR A 289 -6.16 -9.98 -13.63
N GLU A 290 -6.26 -10.31 -12.34
CA GLU A 290 -5.17 -10.78 -11.46
C GLU A 290 -4.46 -12.07 -11.92
N GLU A 291 -5.02 -12.81 -12.88
CA GLU A 291 -4.41 -14.01 -13.47
C GLU A 291 -3.91 -13.82 -14.91
N ASP A 292 -4.06 -12.62 -15.50
CA ASP A 292 -3.70 -12.36 -16.90
C ASP A 292 -2.27 -11.84 -17.07
N PHE A 293 -1.30 -12.64 -16.60
CA PHE A 293 0.14 -12.34 -16.73
C PHE A 293 0.56 -11.98 -18.16
N LYS A 294 -0.09 -12.57 -19.17
CA LYS A 294 0.21 -12.35 -20.58
C LYS A 294 -0.18 -10.95 -21.02
N ARG A 295 -1.38 -10.45 -20.65
CA ARG A 295 -1.79 -9.08 -21.01
C ARG A 295 -0.96 -8.02 -20.29
N PHE A 296 -0.60 -8.26 -19.04
CA PHE A 296 0.39 -7.44 -18.33
C PHE A 296 1.71 -7.32 -19.13
N ALA A 297 2.24 -8.45 -19.61
CA ALA A 297 3.46 -8.47 -20.42
C ALA A 297 3.32 -7.72 -21.77
N GLN A 298 2.13 -7.70 -22.36
CA GLN A 298 1.85 -6.91 -23.57
C GLN A 298 1.86 -5.41 -23.29
N LEU A 299 1.24 -4.95 -22.19
CA LEU A 299 1.31 -3.54 -21.80
C LEU A 299 2.73 -3.12 -21.45
N LEU A 300 3.55 -4.00 -20.89
CA LEU A 300 4.96 -3.73 -20.60
C LEU A 300 5.82 -3.46 -21.85
N LEU A 301 5.30 -3.75 -23.06
CA LEU A 301 5.95 -3.35 -24.31
C LEU A 301 5.89 -1.83 -24.53
N TYR A 302 4.95 -1.12 -23.90
CA TYR A 302 4.88 0.34 -23.90
C TYR A 302 5.94 0.91 -22.93
N LYS A 303 7.17 1.04 -23.40
CA LYS A 303 8.35 1.45 -22.59
C LYS A 303 8.28 2.85 -21.95
N GLN A 304 7.20 3.58 -22.18
CA GLN A 304 6.97 4.92 -21.65
C GLN A 304 6.36 4.90 -20.24
N VAL A 305 5.75 3.76 -19.84
CA VAL A 305 5.00 3.63 -18.60
C VAL A 305 5.49 2.42 -17.81
N LYS A 306 5.45 2.52 -16.49
CA LYS A 306 5.65 1.38 -15.58
C LYS A 306 4.39 0.55 -15.49
N VAL A 307 4.53 -0.77 -15.51
CA VAL A 307 3.41 -1.71 -15.29
C VAL A 307 3.56 -2.30 -13.91
N VAL A 308 2.61 -1.96 -13.04
CA VAL A 308 2.65 -2.26 -11.62
C VAL A 308 1.71 -3.41 -11.31
N GLY A 309 2.20 -4.44 -10.62
CA GLY A 309 1.37 -5.51 -10.08
C GLY A 309 1.04 -5.31 -8.60
N ASP A 310 -0.24 -5.30 -8.26
CA ASP A 310 -0.78 -5.36 -6.89
C ASP A 310 -1.50 -6.69 -6.69
N ASP A 311 -2.77 -6.83 -7.09
CA ASP A 311 -3.56 -8.07 -7.04
C ASP A 311 -2.88 -9.22 -7.82
N LEU A 312 -2.16 -8.92 -8.91
CA LEU A 312 -1.39 -9.91 -9.68
C LEU A 312 -0.36 -10.63 -8.80
N THR A 313 0.23 -9.94 -7.82
CA THR A 313 1.36 -10.44 -7.04
C THR A 313 1.10 -10.60 -5.56
N VAL A 314 0.17 -9.84 -4.98
CA VAL A 314 -0.23 -9.81 -3.56
C VAL A 314 0.97 -9.82 -2.59
N THR A 315 2.05 -9.12 -2.94
CA THR A 315 3.32 -9.12 -2.18
C THR A 315 3.91 -10.54 -1.96
N ASN A 316 3.49 -11.54 -2.75
CA ASN A 316 3.84 -12.95 -2.60
C ASN A 316 5.05 -13.34 -3.46
N PRO A 317 6.13 -13.89 -2.88
CA PRO A 317 7.32 -14.29 -3.63
C PRO A 317 7.07 -15.30 -4.76
N ALA A 318 6.10 -16.20 -4.61
CA ALA A 318 5.79 -17.21 -5.62
C ALA A 318 5.14 -16.57 -6.86
N ARG A 319 4.14 -15.70 -6.65
CA ARG A 319 3.49 -14.96 -7.74
C ARG A 319 4.44 -13.96 -8.40
N LEU A 320 5.31 -13.31 -7.61
CA LEU A 320 6.38 -12.47 -8.16
C LEU A 320 7.34 -13.27 -9.06
N LYS A 321 7.73 -14.49 -8.68
CA LYS A 321 8.57 -15.36 -9.55
C LYS A 321 7.88 -15.69 -10.87
N GLU A 322 6.58 -15.92 -10.84
CA GLU A 322 5.79 -16.12 -12.05
C GLU A 322 5.75 -14.86 -12.91
N ALA A 323 5.46 -13.69 -12.32
CA ALA A 323 5.48 -12.41 -13.01
C ALA A 323 6.85 -12.09 -13.64
N ILE A 324 7.95 -12.42 -12.96
CA ILE A 324 9.32 -12.31 -13.48
C ILE A 324 9.51 -13.23 -14.69
N THR A 325 9.09 -14.49 -14.57
CA THR A 325 9.24 -15.50 -15.64
C THR A 325 8.46 -15.10 -16.89
N GLN A 326 7.25 -14.58 -16.70
CA GLN A 326 6.35 -14.13 -17.76
C GLN A 326 6.66 -12.72 -18.27
N LYS A 327 7.58 -11.99 -17.59
CA LYS A 327 7.89 -10.58 -17.87
C LYS A 327 6.65 -9.69 -17.87
N SER A 328 5.81 -9.87 -16.85
CA SER A 328 4.51 -9.22 -16.76
C SER A 328 4.58 -7.80 -16.21
N ILE A 329 5.51 -7.53 -15.30
CA ILE A 329 5.61 -6.25 -14.58
C ILE A 329 7.05 -5.76 -14.54
N ASP A 330 7.24 -4.46 -14.37
CA ASP A 330 8.52 -3.85 -14.01
C ASP A 330 8.48 -3.16 -12.64
N THR A 331 7.32 -3.18 -11.98
CA THR A 331 7.10 -2.56 -10.68
C THR A 331 6.11 -3.42 -9.87
N ILE A 332 6.30 -3.51 -8.56
CA ILE A 332 5.44 -4.25 -7.63
C ILE A 332 4.96 -3.34 -6.49
N ILE A 333 3.70 -3.50 -6.11
CA ILE A 333 3.17 -2.97 -4.85
C ILE A 333 3.58 -3.85 -3.68
N ILE A 334 4.13 -3.23 -2.63
CA ILE A 334 4.53 -3.89 -1.40
C ILE A 334 3.58 -3.48 -0.27
N LYS A 335 2.74 -4.42 0.15
CA LYS A 335 1.84 -4.29 1.31
C LYS A 335 2.21 -5.35 2.34
N PRO A 336 2.89 -5.01 3.44
CA PRO A 336 3.41 -6.00 4.40
C PRO A 336 2.33 -6.95 4.95
N ASN A 337 1.10 -6.46 5.13
CA ASN A 337 -0.01 -7.27 5.63
C ASN A 337 -0.59 -8.26 4.61
N GLN A 338 -0.30 -8.14 3.31
CA GLN A 338 -0.71 -9.13 2.30
C GLN A 338 0.12 -10.42 2.38
N ILE A 339 1.41 -10.33 2.77
CA ILE A 339 2.28 -11.50 2.92
C ILE A 339 2.35 -11.99 4.36
N GLY A 340 2.34 -11.07 5.34
CA GLY A 340 2.08 -11.37 6.74
C GLY A 340 3.28 -11.33 7.69
N THR A 341 4.54 -11.36 7.23
CA THR A 341 5.71 -11.08 8.10
C THR A 341 6.62 -10.03 7.47
N LEU A 342 7.41 -9.34 8.30
CA LEU A 342 8.45 -8.43 7.82
C LEU A 342 9.53 -9.20 7.05
N THR A 343 9.97 -10.36 7.52
CA THR A 343 10.97 -11.18 6.81
C THR A 343 10.51 -11.53 5.40
N GLU A 344 9.28 -12.05 5.22
CA GLU A 344 8.75 -12.36 3.88
C GLU A 344 8.59 -11.09 3.03
N THR A 345 8.19 -9.97 3.63
CA THR A 345 8.12 -8.67 2.93
C THR A 345 9.48 -8.26 2.36
N LEU A 346 10.53 -8.33 3.18
CA LEU A 346 11.90 -7.98 2.76
C LEU A 346 12.44 -8.95 1.73
N GLU A 347 12.08 -10.24 1.80
CA GLU A 347 12.42 -11.23 0.78
C GLU A 347 11.75 -10.94 -0.56
N THR A 348 10.47 -10.57 -0.57
CA THR A 348 9.75 -10.12 -1.78
C THR A 348 10.43 -8.88 -2.38
N MET A 349 10.71 -7.86 -1.57
CA MET A 349 11.40 -6.64 -2.03
C MET A 349 12.79 -6.97 -2.61
N ARG A 350 13.56 -7.81 -1.93
CA ARG A 350 14.90 -8.23 -2.40
C ARG A 350 14.81 -8.99 -3.73
N LEU A 351 13.84 -9.89 -3.87
CA LEU A 351 13.61 -10.65 -5.09
C LEU A 351 13.23 -9.72 -6.26
N ALA A 352 12.34 -8.75 -6.04
CA ALA A 352 11.96 -7.77 -7.04
C ALA A 352 13.18 -6.97 -7.53
N ARG A 353 13.92 -6.37 -6.59
CA ARG A 353 15.11 -5.55 -6.89
C ARG A 353 16.22 -6.33 -7.58
N ALA A 354 16.43 -7.61 -7.21
CA ALA A 354 17.39 -8.49 -7.88
C ALA A 354 17.04 -8.76 -9.35
N ASN A 355 15.77 -8.57 -9.74
CA ASN A 355 15.28 -8.75 -11.10
C ASN A 355 14.93 -7.41 -11.80
N ASN A 356 15.47 -6.28 -11.29
CA ASN A 356 15.19 -4.93 -11.79
C ASN A 356 13.70 -4.54 -11.80
N ILE A 357 12.93 -5.12 -10.88
CA ILE A 357 11.55 -4.72 -10.61
C ILE A 357 11.58 -3.67 -9.50
N GLU A 358 10.94 -2.53 -9.75
CA GLU A 358 10.79 -1.44 -8.80
C GLU A 358 9.80 -1.78 -7.69
N CYS A 359 10.00 -1.24 -6.49
CA CYS A 359 9.08 -1.45 -5.37
C CYS A 359 8.37 -0.14 -5.03
N ILE A 360 7.04 -0.15 -4.99
CA ILE A 360 6.24 0.92 -4.39
C ILE A 360 5.67 0.38 -3.08
N VAL A 361 6.08 0.96 -1.95
CA VAL A 361 5.49 0.59 -0.66
C VAL A 361 4.12 1.26 -0.56
N SER A 362 3.10 0.50 -0.18
CA SER A 362 1.71 0.96 -0.22
C SER A 362 1.00 0.79 1.11
N HIS A 363 0.08 1.72 1.37
CA HIS A 363 -0.91 1.67 2.44
C HIS A 363 -2.00 0.61 2.17
N ARG A 364 -3.04 0.60 3.02
CA ARG A 364 -4.32 -0.03 2.73
C ARG A 364 -5.46 0.98 2.88
N SER A 365 -6.62 0.66 2.34
CA SER A 365 -7.82 1.52 2.47
C SER A 365 -8.27 1.71 3.93
N GLY A 366 -8.19 0.69 4.78
CA GLY A 366 -8.38 0.83 6.23
C GLY A 366 -7.06 1.05 6.97
N GLU A 367 -6.53 2.26 6.94
CA GLU A 367 -5.27 2.59 7.64
C GLU A 367 -5.49 2.95 9.12
N THR A 368 -4.38 3.12 9.83
CA THR A 368 -4.26 3.52 11.21
C THR A 368 -3.33 4.73 11.32
N SER A 369 -3.12 5.25 12.53
CA SER A 369 -2.15 6.32 12.77
C SER A 369 -0.68 5.84 12.79
N ASP A 370 -0.40 4.57 12.45
CA ASP A 370 0.96 4.05 12.36
C ASP A 370 1.68 4.54 11.10
N ASP A 371 2.96 4.83 11.17
CA ASP A 371 3.78 5.41 10.09
C ASP A 371 4.81 4.44 9.50
N PHE A 372 4.80 3.17 9.90
CA PHE A 372 5.86 2.19 9.58
C PHE A 372 6.23 2.10 8.10
N ILE A 373 5.24 2.21 7.20
CA ILE A 373 5.48 2.09 5.76
C ILE A 373 6.36 3.23 5.20
N ALA A 374 6.40 4.39 5.88
CA ALA A 374 7.33 5.47 5.55
C ALA A 374 8.77 5.08 5.87
N ASP A 375 9.03 4.55 7.08
CA ASP A 375 10.34 4.00 7.45
C ASP A 375 10.75 2.85 6.53
N LEU A 376 9.82 1.96 6.17
CA LEU A 376 10.10 0.84 5.26
C LEU A 376 10.50 1.33 3.85
N ALA A 377 9.74 2.27 3.29
CA ALA A 377 10.02 2.84 1.97
C ALA A 377 11.39 3.53 1.94
N PHE A 378 11.69 4.32 2.98
CA PHE A 378 12.96 5.04 3.08
C PHE A 378 14.15 4.14 3.39
N ALA A 379 13.98 3.14 4.26
CA ALA A 379 15.04 2.22 4.67
C ALA A 379 15.68 1.54 3.45
N PHE A 380 14.87 1.05 2.52
CA PHE A 380 15.33 0.29 1.36
C PHE A 380 15.30 1.07 0.04
N GLY A 381 15.12 2.40 0.10
CA GLY A 381 15.13 3.28 -1.07
C GLY A 381 14.12 2.86 -2.12
N ALA A 382 12.87 2.63 -1.72
CA ALA A 382 11.79 2.24 -2.62
C ALA A 382 11.61 3.26 -3.75
N PHE A 383 11.05 2.81 -4.88
CA PHE A 383 10.74 3.69 -6.01
C PHE A 383 9.70 4.74 -5.62
N GLY A 384 8.68 4.32 -4.89
CA GLY A 384 7.60 5.17 -4.43
C GLY A 384 6.99 4.75 -3.11
N LEU A 385 6.25 5.68 -2.53
CA LEU A 385 5.36 5.49 -1.40
C LEU A 385 3.95 5.91 -1.82
N LYS A 386 3.02 4.97 -1.79
CA LYS A 386 1.58 5.18 -2.03
C LYS A 386 0.87 5.19 -0.68
N ALA A 387 0.59 6.39 -0.16
CA ALA A 387 0.04 6.58 1.18
C ALA A 387 -1.28 7.37 1.20
N GLY A 388 -1.96 7.50 0.06
CA GLY A 388 -3.23 8.22 -0.09
C GLY A 388 -3.05 9.70 -0.40
N ALA A 389 -4.13 10.48 -0.36
CA ALA A 389 -4.04 11.93 -0.52
C ALA A 389 -3.25 12.58 0.63
N PRO A 390 -2.73 13.81 0.49
CA PRO A 390 -2.28 14.63 1.61
C PRO A 390 -3.46 15.16 2.45
N HIS A 391 -4.44 14.30 2.72
CA HIS A 391 -5.66 14.53 3.48
C HIS A 391 -6.01 13.27 4.29
N GLY A 392 -6.57 13.43 5.49
CA GLY A 392 -6.82 12.34 6.44
C GLY A 392 -5.60 12.07 7.33
N GLY A 393 -5.82 11.99 8.64
CA GLY A 393 -4.73 11.88 9.62
C GLY A 393 -3.90 10.61 9.47
N GLU A 394 -4.57 9.51 9.12
CA GLU A 394 -3.96 8.21 8.84
C GLU A 394 -3.08 8.21 7.58
N ARG A 395 -3.29 9.15 6.65
CA ARG A 395 -2.48 9.31 5.43
C ARG A 395 -1.31 10.24 5.71
N VAL A 396 -1.63 11.42 6.25
CA VAL A 396 -0.68 12.50 6.55
C VAL A 396 0.42 12.07 7.52
N VAL A 397 0.14 11.16 8.46
CA VAL A 397 1.17 10.67 9.40
C VAL A 397 2.36 10.01 8.69
N LYS A 398 2.15 9.31 7.57
CA LYS A 398 3.24 8.70 6.78
C LYS A 398 4.10 9.77 6.09
N TYR A 399 3.47 10.79 5.53
CA TYR A 399 4.17 11.92 4.90
C TYR A 399 4.96 12.74 5.91
N ASN A 400 4.38 13.00 7.09
CA ASN A 400 5.07 13.69 8.17
C ASN A 400 6.26 12.89 8.70
N ARG A 401 6.15 11.55 8.75
CA ARG A 401 7.28 10.70 9.12
C ARG A 401 8.42 10.80 8.10
N LEU A 402 8.13 10.86 6.79
CA LEU A 402 9.19 11.12 5.79
C LEU A 402 9.84 12.50 5.94
N LEU A 403 9.07 13.55 6.27
CA LEU A 403 9.62 14.88 6.58
C LEU A 403 10.53 14.84 7.82
N GLU A 404 10.18 14.06 8.83
CA GLU A 404 11.01 13.86 10.02
C GLU A 404 12.31 13.12 9.67
N ILE A 405 12.20 11.99 8.96
CA ILE A 405 13.35 11.19 8.53
C ILE A 405 14.34 12.03 7.72
N THR A 406 13.85 12.83 6.77
CA THR A 406 14.71 13.69 5.94
C THR A 406 15.44 14.77 6.75
N LYS A 407 14.87 15.23 7.88
CA LYS A 407 15.55 16.14 8.82
C LYS A 407 16.58 15.44 9.70
N ILE A 408 16.36 14.16 10.05
CA ILE A 408 17.31 13.37 10.88
C ILE A 408 18.61 13.10 10.11
N ILE A 409 18.53 12.87 8.80
CA ILE A 409 19.67 12.50 7.95
C ILE A 409 20.41 13.71 7.34
N SER A 410 19.80 14.90 7.39
CA SER A 410 20.38 16.17 6.91
C SER A 410 21.37 16.71 7.94
#